data_AF-A0A9W8NWW6-F1
#
_entry.id   AF-A0A9W8NWW6-F1
#
_cell.length_a   1.000
_cell.length_b   1.000
_cell.length_c   1.000
_cell.angle_alpha   90.00
_cell.angle_beta   90.00
_cell.angle_gamma   90.00
#
_symmetry.space_group_name_H-M   'P 1'
#
loop_
_entity.id
_entity.type
_entity.pdbx_description
1 polymer ?
#
loop_
_entity_poly.entity_id
_entity_poly.type
_entity_poly.pdbx_seq_one_letter_code
_entity_poly.pdbx_strand_id
1 'polypeptide(L)'
;MLHCVELKEDQHRAYDIIAWHLNQTLAGRKPPALRMILYGEGGTGKSRVIQTITQFFEQKHAKHCILKGAYTGVAASLIDGKTLH
;
A
#
# COMPACT_ATOMS: atom_id res chain seq x y z
N MET A 1 -9.24 16.41 -11.16
CA MET A 1 -8.26 15.96 -12.16
C MET A 1 -7.58 14.71 -11.62
N LEU A 2 -8.01 13.52 -12.03
CA LEU A 2 -7.36 12.27 -11.63
C LEU A 2 -6.02 12.22 -12.38
N HIS A 3 -4.93 12.49 -11.67
CA HIS A 3 -3.60 12.19 -12.19
C HIS A 3 -3.57 10.66 -12.39
N CYS A 4 -3.53 10.19 -13.63
CA CYS A 4 -3.23 8.80 -13.90
C CYS A 4 -1.75 8.60 -13.54
N VAL A 5 -1.51 8.10 -12.33
CA VAL A 5 -0.15 7.92 -11.83
C VAL A 5 0.38 6.59 -12.34
N GLU A 6 1.28 6.67 -13.31
CA GLU A 6 1.97 5.52 -13.86
C GLU A 6 2.96 4.96 -12.82
N LEU A 7 2.81 3.68 -12.46
CA LEU A 7 3.77 3.01 -11.59
C LEU A 7 4.88 2.41 -12.46
N LYS A 8 6.09 2.28 -11.91
CA LYS A 8 7.14 1.47 -12.56
C LYS A 8 6.76 -0.01 -12.50
N GLU A 9 7.36 -0.85 -13.34
CA GLU A 9 7.06 -2.28 -13.41
C GLU A 9 7.11 -2.97 -12.02
N ASP A 10 8.17 -2.76 -11.24
CA ASP A 10 8.28 -3.34 -9.89
C ASP A 10 7.24 -2.79 -8.90
N GLN A 11 6.87 -1.52 -9.06
CA GLN A 11 5.84 -0.86 -8.24
C GLN A 11 4.45 -1.41 -8.60
N HIS A 12 4.17 -1.63 -9.88
CA HIS A 12 2.98 -2.29 -10.38
C HIS A 12 2.89 -3.72 -9.84
N ARG A 13 3.98 -4.48 -9.88
CA ARG A 13 4.02 -5.83 -9.34
C ARG A 13 3.68 -5.87 -7.85
N ALA A 14 4.26 -4.96 -7.06
CA ALA A 14 3.94 -4.85 -5.63
C ALA A 14 2.46 -4.48 -5.42
N TYR A 15 1.94 -3.55 -6.23
CA TYR A 15 0.53 -3.17 -6.22
C TYR A 15 -0.38 -4.38 -6.52
N ASP A 16 -0.10 -5.16 -7.56
CA ASP A 16 -0.93 -6.28 -7.99
C ASP A 16 -0.99 -7.39 -6.92
N ILE A 17 0.14 -7.70 -6.28
CA ILE A 17 0.19 -8.67 -5.18
C ILE A 17 -0.73 -8.24 -4.03
N ILE A 18 -0.66 -6.98 -3.63
CA ILE A 18 -1.50 -6.43 -2.55
C ILE A 18 -2.97 -6.36 -2.98
N ALA A 19 -3.24 -5.90 -4.20
CA ALA A 19 -4.59 -5.76 -4.73
C ALA A 19 -5.30 -7.10 -4.85
N TRP A 20 -4.60 -8.12 -5.34
CA TRP A 20 -5.08 -9.50 -5.38
C TRP A 20 -5.41 -9.99 -3.97
N HIS A 21 -4.48 -9.83 -3.01
CA HIS A 21 -4.67 -10.28 -1.63
C HIS A 21 -5.90 -9.65 -0.96
N LEU A 22 -6.10 -8.35 -1.13
CA LEU A 22 -7.29 -7.66 -0.65
C LEU A 22 -8.56 -8.22 -1.31
N ASN A 23 -8.57 -8.37 -2.64
CA ASN A 23 -9.73 -8.90 -3.35
C ASN A 23 -10.10 -10.32 -2.89
N GLN A 24 -9.11 -11.19 -2.62
CA GLN A 24 -9.37 -12.52 -2.05
C GLN A 24 -10.01 -12.41 -0.66
N THR A 25 -9.47 -11.53 0.19
CA THR A 25 -9.96 -11.30 1.56
C THR A 25 -11.40 -10.78 1.53
N LEU A 26 -11.71 -9.80 0.69
CA LEU A 26 -13.06 -9.23 0.53
C LEU A 26 -14.06 -10.23 -0.07
N ALA A 27 -13.59 -11.20 -0.87
CA ALA A 27 -14.41 -12.30 -1.38
C ALA A 27 -14.69 -13.40 -0.32
N GLY A 28 -14.38 -13.15 0.96
CA GLY A 28 -14.57 -14.12 2.06
C GLY A 28 -13.59 -15.28 2.04
N ARG A 29 -12.57 -15.25 1.17
CA ARG A 29 -11.50 -16.24 1.16
C ARG A 29 -10.50 -15.93 2.27
N LYS A 30 -9.67 -16.93 2.61
CA LYS A 30 -8.64 -16.81 3.65
C LYS A 30 -7.25 -17.02 3.02
N PRO A 31 -6.77 -16.08 2.18
CA PRO A 31 -5.41 -16.20 1.64
C PRO A 31 -4.40 -16.22 2.80
N PRO A 32 -3.24 -16.89 2.64
CA PRO A 32 -2.16 -16.82 3.61
C PRO A 32 -1.77 -15.38 3.92
N ALA A 33 -1.24 -15.14 5.12
CA ALA A 33 -0.79 -13.80 5.52
C ALA A 33 0.30 -13.30 4.56
N LEU A 34 0.05 -12.18 3.88
CA LEU A 34 1.01 -11.56 2.97
C LEU A 34 2.08 -10.85 3.80
N ARG A 35 3.32 -11.34 3.71
CA ARG A 35 4.50 -10.70 4.30
C ARG A 35 5.41 -10.29 3.16
N MET A 36 5.49 -8.99 2.91
CA MET A 36 6.23 -8.44 1.77
C MET A 36 7.19 -7.35 2.24
N ILE A 37 8.42 -7.37 1.73
CA ILE A 37 9.39 -6.29 1.89
C ILE A 37 9.54 -5.63 0.53
N LEU A 38 9.20 -4.35 0.45
CA LEU A 38 9.43 -3.55 -0.76
C LEU A 38 10.84 -2.94 -0.68
N TYR A 39 11.80 -3.54 -1.37
CA TYR A 39 13.18 -3.07 -1.42
C TYR A 39 13.39 -2.01 -2.51
N GLY A 40 14.45 -1.22 -2.38
CA GLY A 40 14.89 -0.25 -3.38
C GLY A 40 15.62 0.92 -2.74
N GLU A 41 16.48 1.59 -3.50
CA GLU A 41 17.26 2.75 -3.03
C GLU A 41 16.36 3.92 -2.59
N GLY A 42 16.91 4.86 -1.84
CA GLY A 42 16.20 6.11 -1.50
C GLY A 42 15.70 6.83 -2.77
N GLY A 43 14.51 7.43 -2.73
CA GLY A 43 13.96 8.17 -3.88
C GLY A 43 13.34 7.32 -5.00
N THR A 44 13.36 5.99 -4.93
CA THR A 44 12.81 5.09 -5.96
C THR A 44 11.27 5.00 -5.99
N GLY A 45 10.57 5.83 -5.22
CA GLY A 45 9.10 5.90 -5.25
C GLY A 45 8.38 4.83 -4.43
N LYS A 46 9.01 4.21 -3.42
CA LYS A 46 8.33 3.26 -2.51
C LYS A 46 7.08 3.87 -1.83
N SER A 47 7.14 5.13 -1.41
CA SER A 47 5.98 5.84 -0.87
C SER A 47 4.84 5.97 -1.87
N ARG A 48 5.13 5.96 -3.19
CA ARG A 48 4.10 5.96 -4.22
C ARG A 48 3.28 4.67 -4.22
N VAL A 49 3.93 3.53 -4.02
CA VAL A 49 3.24 2.23 -3.88
C VAL A 49 2.28 2.30 -2.69
N ILE A 50 2.74 2.80 -1.54
CA ILE A 50 1.92 2.95 -0.32
C ILE A 50 0.70 3.85 -0.57
N GLN A 51 0.89 4.99 -1.26
CA GLN A 51 -0.21 5.90 -1.59
C GLN A 51 -1.23 5.24 -2.52
N THR A 52 -0.76 4.54 -3.55
CA THR A 52 -1.62 3.93 -4.58
C THR A 52 -2.41 2.76 -4.02
N ILE A 53 -1.82 1.91 -3.16
CA ILE A 53 -2.57 0.87 -2.45
C ILE A 53 -3.57 1.48 -1.47
N THR A 54 -3.24 2.59 -0.80
CA THR A 54 -4.17 3.26 0.12
C THR A 54 -5.42 3.71 -0.64
N GLN A 55 -5.24 4.33 -1.81
CA GLN A 55 -6.33 4.72 -2.69
C GLN A 55 -7.15 3.51 -3.15
N PHE A 56 -6.50 2.39 -3.47
CA PHE A 56 -7.20 1.16 -3.85
C PHE A 56 -8.07 0.60 -2.71
N PHE A 57 -7.57 0.59 -1.48
CA PHE A 57 -8.36 0.19 -0.30
C PHE A 57 -9.57 1.13 -0.09
N GLU A 58 -9.40 2.43 -0.30
CA GLU A 58 -10.50 3.41 -0.23
C GLU A 58 -11.53 3.18 -1.33
N GLN A 59 -11.10 2.96 -2.58
CA GLN A 59 -11.98 2.62 -3.71
C GLN A 59 -12.76 1.32 -3.51
N LYS A 60 -12.20 0.38 -2.75
CA LYS A 60 -12.87 -0.87 -2.35
C LYS A 60 -13.73 -0.74 -1.09
N HIS A 61 -13.90 0.47 -0.56
CA HIS A 61 -14.57 0.73 0.73
C HIS A 61 -13.97 -0.07 1.91
N ALA A 62 -12.69 -0.43 1.79
CA ALA A 62 -11.96 -1.30 2.70
C ALA A 62 -10.89 -0.52 3.51
N LYS A 63 -11.05 0.80 3.67
CA LYS A 63 -10.10 1.64 4.45
C LYS A 63 -9.86 1.11 5.87
N HIS A 64 -10.88 0.49 6.47
CA HIS A 64 -10.78 -0.13 7.79
C HIS A 64 -9.87 -1.37 7.84
N CYS A 65 -9.50 -1.94 6.68
CA CYS A 65 -8.62 -3.10 6.56
C CYS A 65 -7.12 -2.73 6.44
N ILE A 66 -6.75 -1.45 6.48
CA ILE A 66 -5.36 -1.01 6.33
C ILE A 66 -4.92 -0.16 7.52
N LEU A 67 -3.78 -0.53 8.10
CA LEU A 67 -3.06 0.25 9.10
C LEU A 67 -1.69 0.63 8.53
N LYS A 68 -1.33 1.90 8.66
CA LYS A 68 -0.09 2.47 8.13
C LYS A 68 0.77 2.96 9.29
N GLY A 69 2.01 2.50 9.35
CA GLY A 69 2.94 2.81 10.44
C GLY A 69 4.33 3.16 9.92
N ALA A 70 5.03 4.03 10.65
CA ALA A 70 6.43 4.34 10.41
C ALA A 70 7.19 4.60 11.72
N TYR A 71 8.53 4.57 11.68
CA TYR A 71 9.35 4.78 12.87
C TYR A 71 9.57 6.26 13.23
N THR A 72 9.43 7.18 12.27
CA THR A 72 9.59 8.62 12.51
C THR A 72 8.31 9.38 12.19
N GLY A 73 8.09 10.51 12.87
CA GLY A 73 6.90 11.34 12.64
C GLY A 73 6.78 11.82 11.20
N VAL A 74 7.89 12.25 10.57
CA VAL A 74 7.92 12.70 9.17
C VAL A 74 7.50 11.58 8.22
N ALA A 75 7.99 10.35 8.42
CA ALA A 75 7.62 9.21 7.59
C ALA A 75 6.16 8.80 7.79
N ALA A 76 5.66 8.85 9.04
CA ALA A 76 4.26 8.59 9.34
C ALA A 76 3.34 9.61 8.65
N SER A 77 3.67 10.90 8.71
CA SER A 77 2.90 11.95 8.01
C SER A 77 2.87 11.75 6.49
N LEU A 78 3.99 11.33 5.87
CA LEU A 78 4.08 11.14 4.42
C LEU A 78 3.12 10.07 3.88
N ILE A 79 2.81 9.06 4.71
CA ILE A 79 1.91 7.96 4.35
C ILE A 79 0.54 8.09 5.01
N ASP A 80 0.25 9.21 5.68
CA ASP A 80 -0.97 9.41 6.47
C ASP A 80 -1.17 8.24 7.48
N GLY A 81 -0.09 7.89 8.17
CA GLY A 81 -0.02 6.82 9.16
C GLY A 81 0.30 7.34 10.55
N LYS A 82 0.58 6.40 11.47
CA LYS A 82 1.01 6.69 12.85
C LYS A 82 2.45 6.25 13.09
N THR A 83 3.07 6.80 14.13
CA THR A 83 4.33 6.26 14.63
C THR A 83 4.09 4.89 15.26
N LEU A 84 5.07 3.98 15.14
CA LEU A 84 5.05 2.64 15.74
C LEU A 84 5.60 2.61 17.19
N HIS A 85 5.73 3.77 17.84
CA HIS A 85 6.08 3.92 19.26
C HIS A 85 4.84 3.98 20.14
#